data_AF-A0A5E4ZH39-F1
#
_entry.id   AF-A0A5E4ZH39-F1
#
_cell.length_a   1.000
_cell.length_b   1.000
_cell.length_c   1.000
_cell.angle_alpha   90.00
_cell.angle_beta   90.00
_cell.angle_gamma   90.00
#
_symmetry.space_group_name_H-M   'P 1'
#
loop_
_entity.id
_entity.type
_entity.pdbx_description
1 polymer ?
#
loop_
_entity_poly.entity_id
_entity_poly.type
_entity_poly.pdbx_seq_one_letter_code
_entity_poly.pdbx_strand_id
1 'polypeptide(L)'
;MKRALLCMLAVIAVAACGKSEQAVPKSLADANLEGRQWNEDDFRLAAHVSMKQAADLQPVFVDYWKRGDATGAVNASDPLLVTLQAWNDQHDSRYAERFRPCKLAVSYAMEQAIATYHGYGFDTATSRFEENRKACLAL
;
A
#
# COMPACT_ATOMS: atom_id res chain seq x y z
N MET A 1 19.68 -44.68 44.84
CA MET A 1 18.81 -43.49 44.98
C MET A 1 19.24 -42.44 43.96
N LYS A 2 18.25 -41.75 43.38
CA LYS A 2 18.31 -40.59 42.44
C LYS A 2 18.51 -40.87 40.95
N ARG A 3 17.38 -40.77 40.24
CA ARG A 3 17.17 -40.49 38.81
C ARG A 3 17.41 -38.99 38.54
N ALA A 4 17.85 -38.66 37.32
CA ALA A 4 17.68 -37.40 36.55
C ALA A 4 18.92 -37.23 35.65
N LEU A 5 18.90 -36.85 34.37
CA LEU A 5 17.90 -36.28 33.48
C LEU A 5 18.48 -36.49 32.05
N LEU A 6 17.93 -37.39 31.23
CA LEU A 6 17.14 -37.09 30.02
C LEU A 6 17.74 -36.07 29.04
N CYS A 7 18.17 -36.63 27.89
CA CYS A 7 18.34 -35.99 26.59
C CYS A 7 17.08 -35.23 26.15
N MET A 8 17.23 -33.97 25.76
CA MET A 8 16.36 -33.16 24.89
C MET A 8 17.16 -31.89 24.58
N LEU A 9 17.21 -31.26 23.41
CA LEU A 9 16.79 -31.52 22.04
C LEU A 9 17.28 -30.25 21.30
N ALA A 10 17.46 -30.37 19.98
CA ALA A 10 17.47 -29.26 19.02
C ALA A 10 18.67 -28.29 19.03
N VAL A 11 19.64 -28.65 18.18
CA VAL A 11 20.19 -27.78 17.13
C VAL A 11 19.22 -26.66 16.75
N ILE A 12 19.56 -25.40 17.02
CA ILE A 12 19.08 -24.26 16.24
C ILE A 12 20.32 -23.47 15.84
N ALA A 13 20.82 -23.81 14.66
CA ALA A 13 21.74 -22.98 13.91
C ALA A 13 21.04 -22.59 12.60
N VAL A 14 21.13 -21.30 12.29
CA VAL A 14 21.01 -20.68 10.95
C VAL A 14 19.59 -20.38 10.41
N ALA A 15 19.17 -19.12 10.61
CA ALA A 15 18.64 -18.20 9.59
C ALA A 15 18.54 -16.81 10.26
N ALA A 16 19.50 -15.89 10.09
CA ALA A 16 19.62 -14.98 8.95
C ALA A 16 18.32 -14.21 8.64
N CYS A 17 18.40 -12.89 8.79
CA CYS A 17 17.56 -11.86 8.15
C CYS A 17 16.06 -12.15 7.97
N GLY A 18 15.26 -11.53 8.82
CA GLY A 18 13.86 -11.30 8.56
C GLY A 18 13.33 -10.31 9.56
N LYS A 19 13.69 -9.03 9.44
CA LYS A 19 12.86 -7.97 10.04
C LYS A 19 11.50 -8.14 9.40
N SER A 20 10.56 -8.63 10.20
CA SER A 20 9.19 -8.91 9.82
C SER A 20 8.62 -7.80 8.94
N GLU A 21 8.31 -8.11 7.68
CA GLU A 21 7.33 -7.35 6.89
C GLU A 21 5.94 -7.32 7.58
N GLN A 22 5.76 -8.06 8.68
CA GLN A 22 4.63 -7.94 9.58
C GLN A 22 4.74 -6.66 10.42
N ALA A 23 4.07 -5.61 9.96
CA ALA A 23 3.27 -4.72 10.82
C ALA A 23 2.41 -3.71 10.02
N VAL A 24 2.45 -3.70 8.69
CA VAL A 24 1.56 -2.84 7.88
C VAL A 24 0.34 -3.66 7.46
N PRO A 25 -0.89 -3.26 7.84
CA PRO A 25 -2.12 -3.90 7.34
C PRO A 25 -2.17 -3.91 5.82
N LYS A 26 -2.76 -4.95 5.23
CA LYS A 26 -2.87 -5.10 3.77
C LYS A 26 -3.90 -4.15 3.15
N SER A 27 -4.80 -3.56 3.95
CA SER A 27 -5.85 -2.65 3.51
C SER A 27 -6.27 -1.68 4.62
N LEU A 28 -6.98 -0.60 4.26
CA LEU A 28 -7.56 0.32 5.23
C LEU A 28 -8.67 -0.34 6.06
N ALA A 29 -9.43 -1.27 5.48
CA ALA A 29 -10.39 -2.11 6.21
C ALA A 29 -9.70 -2.91 7.34
N ASP A 30 -8.59 -3.60 7.05
CA ASP A 30 -7.85 -4.37 8.05
C ASP A 30 -7.20 -3.47 9.13
N ALA A 31 -6.95 -2.21 8.79
CA ALA A 31 -6.49 -1.18 9.72
C ALA A 31 -7.64 -0.53 10.52
N ASN A 32 -8.90 -0.92 10.27
CA ASN A 32 -10.11 -0.32 10.84
C ASN A 32 -10.17 1.21 10.60
N LEU A 33 -9.90 1.63 9.37
CA LEU A 33 -9.87 3.04 8.95
C LEU A 33 -11.04 3.45 8.04
N GLU A 34 -11.88 2.52 7.60
CA GLU A 34 -13.00 2.82 6.71
C GLU A 34 -14.23 3.38 7.47
N GLY A 35 -14.93 4.33 6.85
CA GLY A 35 -16.22 4.83 7.36
C GLY A 35 -16.15 5.66 8.65
N ARG A 36 -14.97 6.14 9.04
CA ARG A 36 -14.79 7.00 10.22
C ARG A 36 -13.79 8.12 9.98
N GLN A 37 -13.83 9.11 10.87
CA GLN A 37 -12.84 10.20 10.90
C GLN A 37 -11.50 9.73 11.45
N TRP A 38 -10.43 10.26 10.88
CA TRP A 38 -9.04 9.95 11.24
C TRP A 38 -8.42 11.01 12.15
N ASN A 39 -7.75 10.55 13.20
CA ASN A 39 -6.79 11.35 13.93
C ASN A 39 -5.40 11.32 13.25
N GLU A 40 -4.40 11.99 13.80
CA GLU A 40 -3.06 12.04 13.17
C GLU A 40 -2.41 10.67 13.00
N ASP A 41 -2.55 9.78 13.99
CA ASP A 41 -1.96 8.43 13.93
C ASP A 41 -2.66 7.56 12.89
N ASP A 42 -3.98 7.71 12.76
CA ASP A 42 -4.77 7.09 11.70
C ASP A 42 -4.29 7.55 10.30
N PHE A 43 -4.00 8.85 10.14
CA PHE A 43 -3.43 9.38 8.89
C PHE A 43 -2.05 8.80 8.58
N ARG A 44 -1.18 8.64 9.60
CA ARG A 44 0.14 7.98 9.43
C ARG A 44 -0.04 6.52 9.01
N LEU A 45 -0.95 5.80 9.68
CA LEU A 45 -1.23 4.41 9.34
C LEU A 45 -1.82 4.28 7.93
N ALA A 46 -2.80 5.12 7.58
CA ALA A 46 -3.39 5.18 6.25
C ALA A 46 -2.34 5.45 5.17
N ALA A 47 -1.40 6.37 5.42
CA ALA A 47 -0.28 6.65 4.54
C ALA A 47 0.59 5.40 4.31
N HIS A 48 0.99 4.70 5.37
CA HIS A 48 1.79 3.47 5.25
C HIS A 48 1.07 2.37 4.47
N VAL A 49 -0.19 2.10 4.82
CA VAL A 49 -1.01 1.07 4.14
C VAL A 49 -1.19 1.41 2.66
N SER A 50 -1.57 2.66 2.36
CA SER A 50 -1.85 3.11 1.00
C SER A 50 -0.59 3.09 0.13
N MET A 51 0.56 3.50 0.67
CA MET A 51 1.82 3.48 -0.09
C MET A 51 2.32 2.07 -0.34
N LYS A 52 2.14 1.17 0.62
CA LYS A 52 2.44 -0.26 0.40
C LYS A 52 1.56 -0.81 -0.72
N GLN A 53 0.25 -0.61 -0.63
CA GLN A 53 -0.72 -1.08 -1.62
C GLN A 53 -0.41 -0.53 -3.02
N ALA A 54 -0.16 0.78 -3.15
CA ALA A 54 0.18 1.39 -4.43
C ALA A 54 1.51 0.84 -5.00
N ALA A 55 2.52 0.65 -4.17
CA ALA A 55 3.80 0.07 -4.59
C ALA A 55 3.67 -1.41 -5.02
N ASP A 56 2.87 -2.20 -4.30
CA ASP A 56 2.61 -3.61 -4.64
C ASP A 56 1.89 -3.73 -5.99
N LEU A 57 1.03 -2.76 -6.35
CA LEU A 57 0.25 -2.76 -7.59
C LEU A 57 0.99 -2.18 -8.81
N GLN A 58 2.01 -1.34 -8.62
CA GLN A 58 2.85 -0.83 -9.73
C GLN A 58 3.34 -1.94 -10.69
N PRO A 59 4.06 -2.98 -10.23
CA PRO A 59 4.55 -4.02 -11.13
C PRO A 59 3.42 -4.81 -11.80
N VAL A 60 2.26 -4.93 -11.14
CA VAL A 60 1.07 -5.60 -11.68
C VAL A 60 0.49 -4.80 -12.85
N PHE A 61 0.36 -3.48 -12.70
CA PHE A 61 -0.11 -2.61 -13.79
C PHE A 61 0.87 -2.58 -14.97
N VAL A 62 2.19 -2.58 -14.72
CA VAL A 62 3.20 -2.70 -15.78
C VAL A 62 3.04 -4.02 -16.55
N ASP A 63 2.81 -5.13 -15.86
CA ASP A 63 2.60 -6.44 -16.47
C ASP A 63 1.30 -6.47 -17.31
N TYR A 64 0.19 -5.93 -16.79
CA TYR A 64 -1.05 -5.79 -17.57
C TYR A 64 -0.89 -4.92 -18.80
N TRP A 65 -0.20 -3.79 -18.68
CA TRP A 65 0.10 -2.92 -19.82
C TRP A 65 0.92 -3.65 -20.89
N LYS A 66 1.99 -4.36 -20.50
CA LYS A 66 2.82 -5.14 -21.44
C LYS A 66 2.04 -6.23 -22.16
N ARG A 67 1.05 -6.83 -21.50
CA ARG A 67 0.18 -7.87 -22.09
C ARG A 67 -1.01 -7.30 -22.87
N GLY A 68 -1.27 -6.00 -22.78
CA GLY A 68 -2.49 -5.39 -23.33
C GLY A 68 -3.77 -5.81 -22.59
N ASP A 69 -3.67 -6.23 -21.33
CA ASP A 69 -4.79 -6.70 -20.53
C ASP A 69 -5.45 -5.55 -19.75
N ALA A 70 -6.25 -4.77 -20.48
CA ALA A 70 -6.99 -3.63 -19.95
C ALA A 70 -7.96 -4.02 -18.81
N THR A 71 -8.62 -5.17 -18.94
CA THR A 71 -9.58 -5.67 -17.94
C THR A 71 -8.88 -6.05 -16.64
N GLY A 72 -7.72 -6.72 -16.74
CA GLY A 72 -6.87 -7.04 -15.60
C GLY A 72 -6.42 -5.79 -14.84
N ALA A 73 -6.02 -4.73 -15.57
CA ALA A 73 -5.62 -3.46 -14.96
C ALA A 73 -6.74 -2.80 -14.15
N VAL A 74 -7.97 -2.78 -14.68
CA VAL A 74 -9.14 -2.24 -13.96
C VAL A 74 -9.45 -3.06 -12.70
N ASN A 75 -9.55 -4.38 -12.81
CA ASN A 75 -9.86 -5.24 -11.66
C ASN A 75 -8.81 -5.13 -10.55
N ALA A 76 -7.53 -4.98 -10.91
CA ALA A 76 -6.47 -4.78 -9.93
C ALA A 76 -6.49 -3.38 -9.28
N SER A 77 -7.25 -2.43 -9.83
CA SER A 77 -7.37 -1.07 -9.29
C SER A 77 -8.44 -0.93 -8.21
N ASP A 78 -9.38 -1.88 -8.07
CA ASP A 78 -10.45 -1.86 -7.06
C ASP A 78 -9.94 -1.53 -5.64
N PRO A 79 -8.81 -2.11 -5.16
CA PRO A 79 -8.30 -1.80 -3.84
C PRO A 79 -7.85 -0.34 -3.70
N LEU A 80 -7.35 0.29 -4.76
CA LEU A 80 -6.98 1.71 -4.78
C LEU A 80 -8.22 2.61 -4.80
N LEU A 81 -9.30 2.18 -5.45
CA LEU A 81 -10.56 2.93 -5.49
C LEU A 81 -11.15 3.06 -4.08
N VAL A 82 -11.23 1.95 -3.34
CA VAL A 82 -11.70 1.93 -1.95
C VAL A 82 -10.81 2.80 -1.07
N THR A 83 -9.49 2.68 -1.23
CA THR A 83 -8.52 3.52 -0.52
C THR A 83 -8.76 5.01 -0.79
N LEU A 84 -8.92 5.41 -2.06
CA LEU A 84 -9.19 6.81 -2.43
C LEU A 84 -10.50 7.34 -1.87
N GLN A 85 -11.54 6.51 -1.83
CA GLN A 85 -12.81 6.88 -1.21
C GLN A 85 -12.63 7.19 0.27
N ALA A 86 -11.93 6.31 1.01
CA ALA A 86 -11.65 6.54 2.42
C ALA A 86 -10.84 7.82 2.67
N TRP A 87 -9.87 8.14 1.81
CA TRP A 87 -9.13 9.42 1.86
C TRP A 87 -10.01 10.64 1.55
N ASN A 88 -10.99 10.52 0.67
CA ASN A 88 -11.93 11.60 0.33
C ASN A 88 -12.90 11.91 1.47
N ASP A 89 -13.22 10.91 2.29
CA ASP A 89 -14.10 11.08 3.47
C ASP A 89 -13.44 11.90 4.61
N GLN A 90 -12.14 12.20 4.50
CA GLN A 90 -11.36 12.90 5.54
C GLN A 90 -11.21 14.42 5.30
N HIS A 91 -12.07 15.03 4.49
CA HIS A 91 -11.95 16.43 4.03
C HIS A 91 -11.96 17.48 5.15
N ASP A 92 -12.56 17.19 6.31
CA ASP A 92 -12.67 18.13 7.43
C ASP A 92 -11.55 18.00 8.49
N SER A 93 -10.52 17.19 8.23
CA SER A 93 -9.44 17.00 9.18
C SER A 93 -8.31 18.01 9.00
N ARG A 94 -7.85 18.63 10.10
CA ARG A 94 -6.65 19.50 10.12
C ARG A 94 -5.38 18.82 9.61
N TYR A 95 -5.37 17.48 9.54
CA TYR A 95 -4.24 16.68 9.07
C TYR A 95 -4.31 16.37 7.57
N ALA A 96 -5.47 16.54 6.93
CA ALA A 96 -5.68 16.15 5.54
C ALA A 96 -4.68 16.84 4.58
N GLU A 97 -4.36 18.11 4.80
CA GLU A 97 -3.39 18.83 3.97
C GLU A 97 -1.96 18.32 4.17
N ARG A 98 -1.56 17.97 5.40
CA ARG A 98 -0.22 17.41 5.67
C ARG A 98 -0.01 16.08 4.92
N PHE A 99 -1.03 15.23 4.90
CA PHE A 99 -0.94 13.91 4.27
C PHE A 99 -1.44 13.88 2.81
N ARG A 100 -1.75 15.06 2.24
CA ARG A 100 -2.18 15.21 0.85
C ARG A 100 -1.26 14.52 -0.17
N PRO A 101 0.08 14.54 -0.05
CA PRO A 101 0.94 13.81 -0.97
C PRO A 101 0.66 12.31 -1.03
N CYS A 102 0.29 11.69 0.10
CA CYS A 102 -0.06 10.27 0.15
C CYS A 102 -1.33 9.97 -0.65
N LYS A 103 -2.38 10.78 -0.45
CA LYS A 103 -3.62 10.69 -1.26
C LYS A 103 -3.35 10.88 -2.75
N LEU A 104 -2.53 11.86 -3.11
CA LEU A 104 -2.18 12.14 -4.51
C LEU A 104 -1.39 10.98 -5.13
N ALA A 105 -0.46 10.36 -4.41
CA ALA A 105 0.24 9.17 -4.89
C ALA A 105 -0.73 8.02 -5.20
N VAL A 106 -1.70 7.73 -4.34
CA VAL A 106 -2.74 6.73 -4.66
C VAL A 106 -3.57 7.14 -5.89
N SER A 107 -3.88 8.43 -6.03
CA SER A 107 -4.64 8.95 -7.16
C SER A 107 -3.89 8.75 -8.48
N TYR A 108 -2.59 9.02 -8.49
CA TYR A 108 -1.76 8.80 -9.68
C TYR A 108 -1.50 7.32 -9.97
N ALA A 109 -1.47 6.46 -8.96
CA ALA A 109 -1.47 5.01 -9.18
C ALA A 109 -2.77 4.54 -9.85
N MET A 110 -3.92 5.11 -9.45
CA MET A 110 -5.20 4.88 -10.13
C MET A 110 -5.20 5.43 -11.57
N GLU A 111 -4.64 6.63 -11.80
CA GLU A 111 -4.50 7.17 -13.16
C GLU A 111 -3.69 6.25 -14.08
N GLN A 112 -2.65 5.57 -13.60
CA GLN A 112 -1.89 4.61 -14.40
C GLN A 112 -2.72 3.38 -14.79
N ALA A 113 -3.57 2.88 -13.88
CA ALA A 113 -4.50 1.80 -14.19
C ALA A 113 -5.51 2.21 -15.28
N ILE A 114 -6.07 3.42 -15.16
CA ILE A 114 -6.97 4.01 -16.16
C ILE A 114 -6.26 4.24 -17.50
N ALA A 115 -5.02 4.75 -17.49
CA ALA A 115 -4.24 4.95 -18.70
C ALA A 115 -3.91 3.62 -19.39
N THR A 116 -3.69 2.55 -18.62
CA THR A 116 -3.53 1.19 -19.14
C THR A 116 -4.81 0.70 -19.80
N TYR A 117 -5.97 0.91 -19.15
CA TYR A 117 -7.28 0.55 -19.69
C TYR A 117 -7.58 1.24 -21.03
N HIS A 118 -7.29 2.53 -21.14
CA HIS A 118 -7.54 3.30 -22.36
C HIS A 118 -6.43 3.20 -23.43
N GLY A 119 -5.31 2.52 -23.14
CA GLY A 119 -4.19 2.39 -24.06
C GLY A 119 -3.39 3.69 -24.28
N TYR A 120 -3.53 4.69 -23.40
CA TYR A 120 -2.81 5.97 -23.50
C TYR A 120 -1.34 5.89 -23.05
N GLY A 121 -0.93 4.75 -22.51
CA GLY A 121 0.43 4.50 -22.04
C GLY A 121 0.55 4.68 -20.53
N PHE A 122 1.11 3.65 -19.89
CA PHE A 122 1.33 3.57 -18.45
C PHE A 122 2.16 4.74 -17.89
N ASP A 123 3.12 5.24 -18.67
CA ASP A 123 4.11 6.23 -18.21
C ASP A 123 3.56 7.63 -17.95
N THR A 124 2.34 7.92 -18.42
CA THR A 124 1.75 9.28 -18.38
C THR A 124 1.52 9.83 -16.97
N ALA A 125 1.36 8.97 -15.97
CA ALA A 125 1.19 9.34 -14.56
C ALA A 125 2.34 8.89 -13.64
N THR A 126 3.33 8.14 -14.17
CA THR A 126 4.43 7.56 -13.38
C THR A 126 5.28 8.61 -12.67
N SER A 127 5.66 9.70 -13.34
CA SER A 127 6.47 10.74 -12.71
C SER A 127 5.73 11.42 -11.54
N ARG A 128 4.42 11.69 -11.70
CA ARG A 128 3.59 12.29 -10.64
C ARG A 128 3.39 11.33 -9.48
N PHE A 129 3.19 10.05 -9.75
CA PHE A 129 3.16 9.00 -8.73
C PHE A 129 4.46 8.98 -7.92
N GLU A 130 5.62 8.88 -8.57
CA GLU A 130 6.92 8.78 -7.88
C GLU A 130 7.25 10.05 -7.08
N GLU A 131 6.95 11.23 -7.61
CA GLU A 131 7.11 12.49 -6.89
C GLU A 131 6.29 12.52 -5.60
N ASN A 132 5.00 12.19 -5.68
CA ASN A 132 4.10 12.22 -4.54
C ASN A 132 4.37 11.08 -3.55
N ARG A 133 4.78 9.91 -4.05
CA ARG A 133 5.22 8.79 -3.20
C ARG A 133 6.44 9.20 -2.40
N LYS A 134 7.44 9.83 -3.04
CA LYS A 134 8.62 10.34 -2.35
C LYS A 134 8.26 11.39 -1.30
N ALA A 135 7.37 12.31 -1.62
CA ALA A 135 6.89 13.32 -0.67
C ALA A 135 6.14 12.69 0.52
N CYS A 136 5.28 11.69 0.27
CA CYS A 136 4.56 10.96 1.31
C CYS A 136 5.52 10.20 2.25
N LEU A 137 6.54 9.54 1.71
CA LEU A 137 7.54 8.79 2.49
C LEU A 137 8.47 9.70 3.33
N ALA A 138 8.41 11.01 3.14
CA ALA A 138 9.19 11.99 3.90
C ALA A 138 8.42 12.63 5.08
N LEU A 139 7.14 12.28 5.28
CA LEU A 139 6.26 12.81 6.34
C LEU A 139 6.51 12.18 7.72
#